data_AF-E2CFQ6-F1
#
_entry.id   AF-E2CFQ6-F1
#
_cell.length_a   1.000
_cell.length_b   1.000
_cell.length_c   1.000
_cell.angle_alpha   90.00
_cell.angle_beta   90.00
_cell.angle_gamma   90.00
#
_symmetry.space_group_name_H-M   'P 1'
#
loop_
_entity.id
_entity.type
_entity.pdbx_description
1 polymer ?
#
loop_
_entity_poly.entity_id
_entity_poly.type
_entity_poly.pdbx_seq_one_letter_code
_entity_poly.pdbx_strand_id
1 'polypeptide(L)'
;MGFAISKPNHDDAIDALGEFHACYILPEFRGGQAGPMAMMALALSLKENNLWPACVWAFKQNPYRRIYPMLGCRPLVYRDRSIGGANIPEIGYHINDYNALMSRLDRMRVSAEKRQIELPQKLVRQSRLVG
;
A
#
# COMPACT_ATOMS: atom_id res chain seq x y z
N MET A 1 15.55 -3.25 -4.43
CA MET A 1 14.50 -3.42 -3.40
C MET A 1 14.11 -2.04 -2.85
N GLY A 2 12.89 -1.87 -2.34
CA GLY A 2 12.33 -0.56 -1.92
C GLY A 2 12.52 -0.23 -0.43
N PHE A 3 11.74 0.75 0.08
CA PHE A 3 11.71 1.11 1.49
C PHE A 3 10.28 1.45 1.97
N ALA A 4 10.06 1.37 3.28
CA ALA A 4 8.81 1.77 3.93
C ALA A 4 9.11 2.43 5.29
N ILE A 5 8.37 3.48 5.62
CA ILE A 5 8.50 4.25 6.87
C ILE A 5 7.11 4.49 7.46
N SER A 6 6.96 4.20 8.74
CA SER A 6 5.82 4.57 9.58
C SER A 6 6.25 5.64 10.59
N LYS A 7 5.31 6.47 11.05
CA LYS A 7 5.57 7.43 12.13
C LYS A 7 4.27 7.81 12.86
N PRO A 8 4.34 8.51 14.02
CA PRO A 8 3.18 9.20 14.57
C PRO A 8 2.58 10.19 13.56
N ASN A 9 1.26 10.24 13.48
CA ASN A 9 0.56 11.24 12.69
C ASN A 9 0.63 12.59 13.43
N HIS A 10 0.90 13.66 12.68
CA HIS A 10 0.88 15.04 13.19
C HIS A 10 -0.03 15.94 12.34
N ASP A 11 -0.88 15.33 11.52
CA ASP A 11 -1.81 16.02 10.64
C ASP A 11 -3.22 15.92 11.21
N ASP A 12 -3.69 17.03 11.78
CA ASP A 12 -5.00 17.12 12.45
C ASP A 12 -6.18 17.02 11.47
N ALA A 13 -5.93 17.05 10.16
CA ALA A 13 -7.00 16.89 9.16
C ALA A 13 -7.60 15.48 9.16
N ILE A 14 -6.88 14.48 9.70
CA ILE A 14 -7.33 13.09 9.77
C ILE A 14 -7.15 12.55 11.18
N ASP A 15 -8.24 12.06 11.78
CA ASP A 15 -8.24 11.45 13.10
C ASP A 15 -7.55 10.08 13.05
N ALA A 16 -6.23 10.07 13.19
CA ALA A 16 -5.38 8.89 13.23
C ALA A 16 -4.18 9.15 14.14
N LEU A 17 -3.70 8.10 14.82
CA LEU A 17 -2.53 8.16 15.69
C LEU A 17 -1.22 7.93 14.92
N GLY A 18 -1.26 7.08 13.88
CA GLY A 18 -0.09 6.71 13.08
C GLY A 18 -0.26 6.99 11.59
N GLU A 19 0.84 7.07 10.86
CA GLU A 19 0.88 7.34 9.42
C GLU A 19 1.75 6.30 8.71
N PHE A 20 1.22 5.74 7.61
CA PHE A 20 2.02 5.04 6.60
C PHE A 20 2.74 6.11 5.77
N HIS A 21 3.82 6.65 6.34
CA HIS A 21 4.46 7.87 5.88
C HIS A 21 5.04 7.77 4.47
N ALA A 22 5.74 6.68 4.19
CA ALA A 22 6.31 6.43 2.87
C ALA A 22 6.37 4.94 2.60
N CYS A 23 6.08 4.55 1.35
CA CYS A 23 6.27 3.19 0.87
C CYS A 23 6.59 3.24 -0.62
N TYR A 24 7.85 3.02 -0.96
CA TYR A 24 8.33 3.08 -2.34
C TYR A 24 9.00 1.78 -2.72
N ILE A 25 8.48 1.15 -3.78
CA ILE A 25 9.02 -0.09 -4.33
C ILE A 25 9.59 0.23 -5.72
N LEU A 26 10.82 -0.24 -5.97
CA LEU A 26 11.45 -0.12 -7.28
C LEU A 26 10.60 -0.80 -8.37
N PRO A 27 10.53 -0.24 -9.60
CA PRO A 27 9.63 -0.72 -10.64
C PRO A 27 9.69 -2.24 -10.90
N GLU A 28 10.88 -2.82 -10.89
CA GLU A 28 11.14 -4.24 -11.20
C GLU A 28 10.57 -5.19 -10.13
N PHE A 29 10.26 -4.65 -8.96
CA PHE A 29 9.73 -5.39 -7.80
C PHE A 29 8.24 -5.13 -7.56
N ARG A 30 7.58 -4.35 -8.44
CA ARG A 30 6.14 -4.06 -8.36
C ARG A 30 5.32 -5.22 -8.91
N GLY A 31 4.06 -5.30 -8.51
CA GLY A 31 3.14 -6.38 -8.92
C GLY A 31 3.37 -7.74 -8.24
N GLY A 32 4.49 -7.90 -7.54
CA GLY A 32 4.80 -9.04 -6.68
C GLY A 32 4.50 -8.81 -5.20
N GLN A 33 5.23 -9.53 -4.33
CA GLN A 33 5.02 -9.54 -2.87
C GLN A 33 5.49 -8.30 -2.13
N ALA A 34 6.43 -7.56 -2.71
CA ALA A 34 7.16 -6.52 -1.99
C ALA A 34 6.23 -5.42 -1.45
N GLY A 35 5.21 -5.02 -2.22
CA GLY A 35 4.20 -4.04 -1.80
C GLY A 35 3.38 -4.51 -0.59
N PRO A 36 2.66 -5.64 -0.66
CA PRO A 36 1.92 -6.17 0.48
C PRO A 36 2.80 -6.36 1.73
N MET A 37 3.99 -6.93 1.57
CA MET A 37 4.91 -7.17 2.69
C MET A 37 5.37 -5.85 3.34
N ALA A 38 5.69 -4.83 2.54
CA ALA A 38 6.05 -3.51 3.06
C ALA A 38 4.89 -2.87 3.85
N MET A 39 3.66 -2.93 3.33
CA MET A 39 2.49 -2.40 4.04
C MET A 39 2.15 -3.19 5.32
N MET A 40 2.39 -4.50 5.34
CA MET A 40 2.26 -5.32 6.55
C MET A 40 3.29 -4.90 7.62
N ALA A 41 4.54 -4.64 7.21
CA ALA A 41 5.58 -4.15 8.12
C ALA A 41 5.23 -2.77 8.72
N LEU A 42 4.67 -1.87 7.91
CA LEU A 42 4.15 -0.58 8.39
C LEU A 42 3.04 -0.76 9.42
N ALA A 43 2.06 -1.61 9.11
CA ALA A 43 0.93 -1.88 9.99
C ALA A 43 1.38 -2.45 11.33
N LEU A 44 2.28 -3.45 11.28
CA LEU A 44 2.83 -4.09 12.47
C LEU A 44 3.58 -3.10 13.34
N SER A 45 4.48 -2.30 12.75
CA SER A 45 5.22 -1.26 13.46
C SER A 45 4.28 -0.27 14.17
N LEU A 46 3.25 0.25 13.48
CA LEU A 46 2.30 1.16 14.12
C LEU A 46 1.50 0.48 15.24
N LYS A 47 1.10 -0.78 15.05
CA LYS A 47 0.35 -1.54 16.05
C LYS A 47 1.17 -1.79 17.32
N GLU A 48 2.42 -2.21 17.17
CA GLU A 48 3.36 -2.46 18.28
C GLU A 48 3.71 -1.19 19.06
N ASN A 49 3.68 -0.03 18.41
CA ASN A 49 3.94 1.27 19.04
C ASN A 49 2.68 1.98 19.56
N ASN A 50 1.52 1.30 19.62
CA ASN A 50 0.23 1.89 20.02
C ASN A 50 -0.22 3.11 19.19
N LEU A 51 0.18 3.17 17.92
CA LEU A 51 -0.14 4.24 16.97
C LEU A 51 -1.28 3.83 16.02
N TRP A 52 -2.34 3.24 16.57
CA TRP A 52 -3.51 2.78 15.80
C TRP A 52 -4.79 3.41 16.35
N PRO A 53 -5.71 3.96 15.52
CA PRO A 53 -5.82 3.84 14.06
C PRO A 53 -4.76 4.61 13.27
N ALA A 54 -4.60 4.25 12.00
CA ALA A 54 -3.57 4.80 11.13
C ALA A 54 -4.17 5.53 9.91
N CYS A 55 -3.36 6.33 9.22
CA CYS A 55 -3.71 6.96 7.96
C CYS A 55 -2.65 6.74 6.88
N VAL A 56 -3.01 7.02 5.63
CA VAL A 56 -2.09 7.12 4.51
C VAL A 56 -2.53 8.23 3.56
N TRP A 57 -1.57 9.04 3.12
CA TRP A 57 -1.80 10.10 2.14
C TRP A 57 -1.33 9.66 0.76
N ALA A 58 -2.13 9.94 -0.26
CA ALA A 58 -1.72 9.68 -1.64
C ALA A 58 -2.25 10.75 -2.59
N PHE A 59 -1.38 11.18 -3.52
CA PHE A 59 -1.78 12.09 -4.58
C PHE A 59 -2.92 11.52 -5.42
N LYS A 60 -3.87 12.38 -5.78
CA LYS A 60 -5.04 12.03 -6.60
C LYS A 60 -4.65 11.50 -7.97
N GLN A 61 -3.45 11.78 -8.47
CA GLN A 61 -2.96 11.29 -9.75
C GLN A 61 -2.18 9.97 -9.61
N ASN A 62 -1.77 9.58 -8.40
CA ASN A 62 -1.03 8.33 -8.18
C ASN A 62 -1.94 7.13 -8.51
N PRO A 63 -1.65 6.32 -9.55
CA PRO A 63 -2.51 5.21 -9.95
C PRO A 63 -2.59 4.11 -8.88
N TYR A 64 -1.54 3.95 -8.08
CA TYR A 64 -1.47 2.95 -7.01
C TYR A 64 -2.40 3.25 -5.85
N ARG A 65 -2.94 4.48 -5.73
CA ARG A 65 -3.91 4.83 -4.66
C ARG A 65 -5.15 3.93 -4.62
N ARG A 66 -5.48 3.30 -5.75
CA ARG A 66 -6.63 2.38 -5.88
C ARG A 66 -6.52 1.16 -4.96
N ILE A 67 -5.32 0.81 -4.49
CA ILE A 67 -5.14 -0.28 -3.54
C ILE A 67 -5.75 0.04 -2.18
N TYR A 68 -5.76 1.30 -1.74
CA TYR A 68 -6.18 1.63 -0.37
C TYR A 68 -7.67 1.30 -0.12
N PRO A 69 -8.62 1.68 -1.01
CA PRO A 69 -10.00 1.21 -0.89
C PRO A 69 -10.14 -0.33 -0.94
N MET A 70 -9.34 -1.02 -1.77
CA MET A 70 -9.36 -2.49 -1.84
C MET A 70 -8.89 -3.15 -0.54
N LEU A 71 -7.98 -2.48 0.18
CA LEU A 71 -7.53 -2.83 1.51
C LEU A 71 -8.53 -2.42 2.61
N GLY A 72 -9.60 -1.73 2.23
CA GLY A 72 -10.66 -1.20 3.10
C GLY A 72 -10.28 0.06 3.86
N CYS A 73 -9.24 0.77 3.42
CA CYS A 73 -8.97 2.11 3.89
C CYS A 73 -10.06 3.06 3.36
N ARG A 74 -10.60 3.90 4.24
CA ARG A 74 -11.71 4.81 3.91
C ARG A 74 -11.15 6.17 3.50
N PRO A 75 -11.47 6.70 2.30
CA PRO A 75 -11.08 8.07 1.97
C PRO A 75 -11.90 9.05 2.81
N LEU A 76 -11.24 9.87 3.63
CA LEU A 76 -11.90 10.83 4.52
C LEU A 76 -11.54 12.28 4.20
N VAL A 77 -10.31 12.54 3.74
CA VAL A 77 -9.82 13.90 3.51
C VAL A 77 -9.46 14.07 2.04
N TYR A 78 -9.85 15.22 1.49
CA TYR A 78 -9.50 15.65 0.14
C TYR A 78 -9.02 17.08 0.23
N ARG A 79 -7.78 17.33 -0.20
CA ARG A 79 -7.19 18.67 -0.16
C ARG A 79 -6.09 18.82 -1.19
N ASP A 80 -5.64 20.05 -1.38
CA ASP A 80 -4.43 20.34 -2.13
C ASP A 80 -3.25 20.50 -1.16
N ARG A 81 -2.17 19.77 -1.42
CA ARG A 81 -0.89 19.95 -0.72
C ARG A 81 -0.01 20.88 -1.53
N SER A 82 0.46 21.96 -0.92
CA SER A 82 1.43 22.85 -1.55
C SER A 82 2.83 22.24 -1.50
N ILE A 83 3.43 21.97 -2.66
CA ILE A 83 4.78 21.44 -2.81
C ILE A 83 5.49 22.26 -3.89
N GLY A 84 6.58 22.94 -3.53
CA GLY A 84 7.35 23.75 -4.48
C GLY A 84 6.53 24.84 -5.18
N GLY A 85 5.52 25.40 -4.50
CA GLY A 85 4.59 26.39 -5.06
C GLY A 85 3.46 25.81 -5.91
N ALA A 86 3.43 24.50 -6.14
CA ALA A 86 2.33 23.83 -6.83
C ALA A 86 1.33 23.24 -5.84
N ASN A 87 0.04 23.43 -6.11
CA ASN A 87 -1.05 22.78 -5.37
C ASN A 87 -1.32 21.41 -5.98
N ILE A 88 -0.91 20.35 -5.27
CA ILE A 88 -1.04 18.96 -5.74
C ILE A 88 -2.19 18.29 -4.96
N PRO A 89 -3.28 17.88 -5.65
CA PRO A 89 -4.40 17.23 -4.97
C PRO A 89 -4.01 15.90 -4.34
N GLU A 90 -4.40 15.68 -3.09
CA GLU A 90 -4.19 14.45 -2.34
C GLU A 90 -5.46 13.96 -1.64
N ILE A 91 -5.45 12.68 -1.28
CA ILE A 91 -6.51 12.00 -0.56
C ILE A 91 -5.90 11.38 0.70
N GLY A 92 -6.49 11.66 1.86
CA GLY A 92 -6.20 11.02 3.13
C GLY A 92 -7.12 9.83 3.34
N TYR A 93 -6.53 8.63 3.45
CA TYR A 93 -7.25 7.40 3.73
C TYR A 93 -7.05 6.98 5.18
N HIS A 94 -8.15 6.73 5.89
CA HIS A 94 -8.16 6.25 7.26
C HIS A 94 -8.20 4.72 7.33
N ILE A 95 -7.47 4.15 8.28
CA ILE A 95 -7.29 2.72 8.48
C ILE A 95 -7.70 2.39 9.92
N ASN A 96 -8.93 1.91 10.09
CA ASN A 96 -9.48 1.61 11.41
C ASN A 96 -9.25 0.15 11.85
N ASP A 97 -9.47 -0.81 10.95
CA ASP A 97 -9.44 -2.23 11.30
C ASP A 97 -8.10 -2.86 10.90
N TYR A 98 -7.23 -3.06 11.90
CA TYR A 98 -5.93 -3.69 11.74
C TYR A 98 -6.05 -5.12 11.19
N ASN A 99 -6.96 -5.93 11.75
CA ASN A 99 -7.07 -7.35 11.39
C ASN A 99 -7.61 -7.51 9.97
N ALA A 100 -8.58 -6.69 9.58
CA ALA A 100 -9.09 -6.68 8.21
C ALA A 100 -8.04 -6.22 7.21
N LEU A 101 -7.23 -5.20 7.55
CA LEU A 101 -6.11 -4.77 6.72
C LEU A 101 -5.11 -5.92 6.52
N MET A 102 -4.63 -6.52 7.61
CA MET A 102 -3.65 -7.61 7.58
C MET A 102 -4.16 -8.81 6.77
N SER A 103 -5.42 -9.18 6.96
CA SER A 103 -6.05 -10.27 6.20
C SER A 103 -6.13 -9.98 4.70
N ARG A 104 -6.42 -8.72 4.30
CA ARG A 104 -6.47 -8.33 2.88
C ARG A 104 -5.07 -8.26 2.27
N LEU A 105 -4.09 -7.77 3.02
CA LEU A 105 -2.69 -7.74 2.60
C LEU A 105 -2.14 -9.15 2.40
N ASP A 106 -2.42 -10.08 3.31
CA ASP A 106 -1.98 -11.47 3.16
C ASP A 106 -2.63 -12.16 1.95
N ARG A 107 -3.92 -11.92 1.69
CA ARG A 107 -4.56 -12.39 0.44
C ARG A 107 -3.89 -11.82 -0.81
N MET A 108 -3.57 -10.52 -0.79
CA MET A 108 -2.85 -9.87 -1.90
C MET A 108 -1.46 -10.47 -2.09
N ARG A 109 -0.78 -10.78 -0.97
CA ARG A 109 0.52 -11.45 -0.92
C ARG A 109 0.43 -12.82 -1.62
N VAL A 110 -0.34 -13.74 -1.06
CA VAL A 110 -0.53 -15.10 -1.62
C VAL A 110 -0.97 -15.06 -3.09
N SER A 111 -1.85 -14.13 -3.49
CA SER A 111 -2.29 -13.99 -4.88
C SER A 111 -1.16 -13.58 -5.83
N ALA A 112 -0.29 -12.66 -5.42
CA ALA A 112 0.85 -12.27 -6.25
C ALA A 112 1.90 -13.39 -6.35
N GLU A 113 1.97 -14.31 -5.39
CA GLU A 113 2.96 -15.37 -5.32
C GLU A 113 2.58 -16.45 -6.33
N LYS A 114 1.30 -16.84 -6.32
CA LYS A 114 0.70 -17.71 -7.33
C LYS A 114 0.90 -17.17 -8.74
N ARG A 115 0.65 -15.87 -8.99
CA ARG A 115 0.88 -15.27 -10.32
C ARG A 115 2.34 -15.39 -10.77
N GLN A 116 3.29 -15.13 -9.88
CA GLN A 116 4.72 -15.25 -10.19
C GLN A 116 5.16 -16.70 -10.47
N ILE A 117 4.50 -17.69 -9.88
CA ILE A 117 4.74 -19.12 -10.16
C ILE A 117 4.08 -19.57 -11.48
N GLU A 118 2.86 -19.11 -11.75
CA GLU A 118 2.07 -19.52 -12.92
C GLU A 118 2.58 -18.92 -14.24
N LEU A 119 3.11 -17.70 -14.21
CA LEU A 119 3.66 -17.01 -15.40
C LEU A 119 4.77 -17.82 -16.09
N PRO A 120 5.84 -18.25 -15.38
CA PRO A 120 6.86 -19.15 -15.94
C PRO A 120 6.29 -20.47 -16.46
N GLN A 121 5.34 -21.09 -15.75
CA GLN A 121 4.76 -22.38 -16.16
C GLN A 121 3.94 -22.27 -17.46
N LYS A 122 3.20 -21.18 -17.65
CA LYS A 122 2.48 -20.91 -18.90
C LYS A 122 3.43 -20.71 -20.08
N LEU A 123 4.51 -19.95 -19.89
CA LEU A 123 5.55 -19.74 -20.89
C LEU A 123 6.19 -21.07 -21.32
N VAL A 124 6.58 -21.92 -20.36
CA VAL A 124 7.16 -23.25 -20.64
C VAL A 124 6.18 -24.16 -21.39
N ARG A 125 4.89 -24.15 -21.02
CA ARG A 125 3.86 -24.95 -21.72
C ARG A 125 3.63 -24.48 -23.15
N GLN A 126 3.62 -23.17 -23.40
CA GLN A 126 3.48 -22.64 -24.75
C GLN A 126 4.68 -22.99 -25.64
N SER A 127 5.92 -22.91 -25.13
CA SER A 127 7.11 -23.31 -25.90
C SER A 127 7.14 -24.80 -26.27
N ARG A 128 6.48 -25.67 -25.50
CA ARG A 128 6.38 -27.11 -25.80
C ARG A 128 5.27 -27.48 -26.79
N LEU A 129 4.35 -26.56 -27.10
CA LEU A 129 3.26 -26.78 -28.06
C LEU A 129 3.59 -26.31 -29.48
N VAL A 130 4.72 -25.61 -29.65
CA VAL A 130 5.15 -25.00 -30.92
C VAL A 130 6.45 -25.66 -31.45
N GLY A 131 6.91 -26.74 -30.83
CA GLY A 131 8.02 -27.58 -31.29
C GLY A 131 7.57 -29.03 -31.44
#